data_AF-A0A662Y1U8-F1
#
_entry.id   AF-A0A662Y1U8-F1
#
_cell.length_a   1.000
_cell.length_b   1.000
_cell.length_c   1.000
_cell.angle_alpha   90.00
_cell.angle_beta   90.00
_cell.angle_gamma   90.00
#
_symmetry.space_group_name_H-M   'P 1'
#
loop_
_entity.id
_entity.type
_entity.pdbx_description
1 polymer ?
#
loop_
_entity_poly.entity_id
_entity_poly.type
_entity_poly.pdbx_seq_one_letter_code
_entity_poly.pdbx_strand_id
1 'polypeptide(L)'
;MTVMTPTRKSDVYSLGMCVIEAVTCKTPWSGYTNDEIRDFLRLGQIKVEKPKELTDTQWELVERMIAKNCDDRPEMREVLLALEDFALDEEMA
;
A
#
# COMPACT_ATOMS: atom_id res chain seq x y z
N MET A 1 11.50 1.05 -24.84
CA MET A 1 11.10 1.27 -23.44
C MET A 1 9.91 2.22 -23.46
N THR A 2 8.72 1.72 -23.20
CA THR A 2 7.55 2.58 -23.02
C THR A 2 7.71 3.25 -21.66
N VAL A 3 7.92 4.58 -21.64
CA VAL A 3 7.91 5.32 -20.39
C VAL A 3 6.48 5.25 -19.85
N MET A 4 6.25 4.48 -18.80
CA MET A 4 4.97 4.50 -18.09
C MET A 4 4.92 5.83 -17.33
N THR A 5 4.05 6.73 -17.78
CA THR A 5 3.83 8.02 -17.10
C THR A 5 3.24 7.75 -15.71
N PRO A 6 3.78 8.36 -14.64
CA PRO A 6 3.17 8.33 -13.32
C PRO A 6 1.70 8.76 -13.37
N THR A 7 0.87 8.14 -12.54
CA THR A 7 -0.57 8.39 -12.46
C THR A 7 -0.98 8.63 -11.00
N ARG A 8 -2.16 9.19 -10.77
CA ARG A 8 -2.72 9.29 -9.41
C ARG A 8 -2.80 7.92 -8.72
N LYS A 9 -3.06 6.86 -9.49
CA LYS A 9 -3.07 5.48 -8.98
C LYS A 9 -1.67 4.97 -8.62
N SER A 10 -0.59 5.46 -9.24
CA SER A 10 0.77 5.15 -8.77
C SER A 10 1.11 5.89 -7.49
N ASP A 11 0.58 7.10 -7.28
CA ASP A 11 0.77 7.82 -6.01
C ASP A 11 0.07 7.09 -4.85
N VAL A 12 -1.14 6.56 -5.08
CA VAL A 12 -1.86 5.73 -4.10
C VAL A 12 -1.05 4.49 -3.70
N TYR A 13 -0.42 3.81 -4.68
CA TYR A 13 0.44 2.66 -4.40
C TYR A 13 1.64 3.05 -3.54
N SER A 14 2.32 4.14 -3.89
CA SER A 14 3.46 4.64 -3.12
C SER A 14 3.06 5.04 -1.70
N LEU A 15 1.90 5.67 -1.53
CA LEU A 15 1.37 6.00 -0.21
C LEU A 15 1.08 4.74 0.63
N GLY A 16 0.51 3.69 0.03
CA GLY A 16 0.28 2.42 0.72
C GLY A 16 1.59 1.79 1.23
N MET A 17 2.65 1.86 0.42
CA MET A 17 4.00 1.46 0.84
C MET A 17 4.54 2.33 2.00
N CYS A 18 4.30 3.65 1.98
CA CYS A 18 4.67 4.53 3.09
C CYS A 18 3.91 4.21 4.38
N VAL A 19 2.62 3.82 4.31
CA VAL A 19 1.86 3.39 5.49
C VAL A 19 2.50 2.13 6.10
N ILE A 20 2.86 1.14 5.28
CA ILE A 20 3.55 -0.08 5.74
C ILE A 20 4.88 0.27 6.41
N GLU A 21 5.66 1.16 5.79
CA GLU A 21 6.94 1.62 6.35
C GLU A 21 6.74 2.35 7.69
N ALA A 22 5.73 3.22 7.78
CA ALA A 22 5.44 4.00 8.98
C ALA A 22 5.05 3.13 10.17
N VAL A 23 4.21 2.10 9.95
CA VAL A 23 3.75 1.23 11.06
C VAL A 23 4.76 0.16 11.45
N THR A 24 5.60 -0.30 10.52
CA THR A 24 6.60 -1.35 10.80
C THR A 24 7.98 -0.81 11.17
N CYS A 25 8.27 0.46 10.87
CA CYS A 25 9.60 1.05 10.89
C CYS A 25 10.63 0.26 10.06
N LYS A 26 10.17 -0.42 9.00
CA LYS A 26 10.98 -1.26 8.12
C LYS A 26 10.66 -0.96 6.66
N THR A 27 11.56 -1.35 5.76
CA THR A 27 11.26 -1.30 4.33
C THR A 27 10.09 -2.25 4.01
N PRO A 28 9.11 -1.84 3.17
CA PRO A 28 7.92 -2.66 2.92
C PRO A 28 8.20 -4.04 2.31
N TRP A 29 9.32 -4.18 1.60
CA TRP A 29 9.79 -5.43 1.00
C TRP A 29 10.99 -6.02 1.77
N SER A 30 11.00 -5.88 3.10
CA SER A 30 12.09 -6.37 3.94
C SER A 30 12.37 -7.85 3.67
N GLY A 31 13.64 -8.19 3.42
CA GLY A 31 14.05 -9.57 3.10
C GLY A 31 14.21 -9.85 1.61
N TYR A 32 13.86 -8.90 0.73
CA TYR A 32 14.09 -9.00 -0.71
C TYR A 32 15.05 -7.93 -1.22
N THR A 33 15.86 -8.31 -2.21
CA THR A 33 16.70 -7.38 -2.97
C THR A 33 15.87 -6.62 -4.01
N ASN A 34 16.38 -5.49 -4.49
CA ASN A 34 15.70 -4.70 -5.53
C ASN A 34 15.43 -5.51 -6.82
N ASP A 35 16.29 -6.47 -7.16
CA ASP A 35 16.10 -7.29 -8.36
C ASP A 35 15.01 -8.34 -8.14
N GLU A 36 14.96 -8.98 -6.98
CA GLU A 36 13.85 -9.88 -6.62
C GLU A 36 12.50 -9.15 -6.60
N ILE A 37 12.46 -7.94 -6.02
CA ILE A 37 11.26 -7.10 -6.00
C ILE A 37 10.81 -6.80 -7.43
N ARG A 38 11.74 -6.41 -8.32
CA ARG A 38 11.41 -6.15 -9.73
C ARG A 38 10.85 -7.39 -10.43
N ASP A 39 11.41 -8.56 -10.15
CA ASP A 39 10.94 -9.81 -10.74
C ASP A 39 9.57 -10.23 -10.20
N PHE A 40 9.30 -10.08 -8.90
CA PHE A 40 7.96 -10.28 -8.36
C PHE A 40 6.94 -9.32 -8.99
N LEU A 41 7.28 -8.04 -9.08
CA LEU A 41 6.38 -7.04 -9.68
C LEU A 41 6.14 -7.30 -11.18
N ARG A 42 7.14 -7.76 -11.93
CA ARG A 42 6.98 -8.21 -13.33
C ARG A 42 6.05 -9.40 -13.45
N LEU A 43 6.12 -10.34 -12.50
CA LEU A 43 5.21 -11.48 -12.39
C LEU A 43 3.84 -11.07 -11.83
N GLY A 44 3.68 -9.82 -11.39
CA GLY A 44 2.46 -9.30 -10.80
C GLY A 44 2.18 -9.83 -9.40
N GLN A 45 3.22 -10.13 -8.64
CA GLN A 45 3.13 -10.62 -7.27
C GLN A 45 3.43 -9.49 -6.30
N ILE A 46 2.51 -9.26 -5.36
CA ILE A 46 2.76 -8.43 -4.17
C ILE A 46 3.05 -9.39 -3.03
N LYS A 47 4.28 -9.37 -2.51
CA LYS A 47 4.76 -10.28 -1.45
C LYS A 47 4.77 -9.62 -0.07
N VAL A 48 4.24 -8.40 0.03
CA VAL A 48 4.11 -7.70 1.31
C VAL A 48 3.03 -8.39 2.13
N GLU A 49 3.38 -8.82 3.33
CA GLU A 49 2.45 -9.44 4.27
C GLU A 49 1.83 -8.40 5.20
N LYS A 50 0.65 -8.71 5.76
CA LYS A 50 -0.03 -7.86 6.72
C LYS A 50 0.85 -7.63 7.97
N PRO A 51 1.21 -6.38 8.29
CA PRO A 51 1.84 -6.03 9.56
C PRO A 51 0.95 -6.35 10.76
N LYS A 52 1.56 -6.80 11.87
CA LYS A 52 0.84 -7.06 13.14
C LYS A 52 0.27 -5.79 13.77
N GLU A 53 0.83 -4.64 13.40
CA GLU A 53 0.46 -3.31 13.87
C GLU A 53 -0.86 -2.83 13.23
N LEU A 54 -1.30 -3.43 12.12
CA LEU A 54 -2.55 -3.08 11.44
C LEU A 54 -3.68 -4.03 11.84
N THR A 55 -4.86 -3.46 12.08
CA THR A 55 -6.10 -4.23 12.17
C THR A 55 -6.46 -4.85 10.81
N ASP A 56 -7.40 -5.81 10.79
CA ASP A 56 -7.87 -6.40 9.51
C ASP A 56 -8.47 -5.32 8.59
N THR A 57 -9.27 -4.40 9.14
CA THR A 57 -9.88 -3.31 8.38
C THR A 57 -8.86 -2.31 7.83
N GLN A 58 -7.87 -1.91 8.65
CA GLN A 58 -6.79 -1.03 8.19
C GLN A 58 -5.95 -1.71 7.09
N TRP A 59 -5.67 -3.01 7.24
CA TRP A 59 -4.96 -3.77 6.22
C TRP A 59 -5.74 -3.88 4.92
N GLU A 60 -7.06 -4.10 4.96
CA GLU A 60 -7.90 -4.17 3.75
C GLU A 60 -7.80 -2.88 2.91
N LEU A 61 -7.72 -1.71 3.54
CA LEU A 61 -7.46 -0.46 2.83
C LEU A 61 -6.07 -0.49 2.17
N VAL A 62 -5.03 -0.80 2.94
CA VAL A 62 -3.63 -0.79 2.47
C VAL A 62 -3.42 -1.82 1.35
N GLU A 63 -4.00 -3.01 1.47
CA GLU A 63 -3.95 -4.08 0.47
C GLU A 63 -4.53 -3.61 -0.88
N ARG A 64 -5.68 -2.91 -0.86
CA ARG A 64 -6.23 -2.29 -2.07
C ARG A 64 -5.34 -1.18 -2.61
N MET A 65 -4.74 -0.34 -1.75
CA MET A 65 -3.82 0.71 -2.19
C MET A 65 -2.61 0.16 -2.96
N ILE A 66 -2.06 -0.98 -2.50
CA ILE A 66 -0.90 -1.63 -3.12
C ILE A 66 -1.26 -2.68 -4.18
N ALA A 67 -2.52 -2.71 -4.65
CA ALA A 67 -2.96 -3.68 -5.62
C ALA A 67 -2.13 -3.62 -6.93
N LYS A 68 -1.89 -4.80 -7.52
CA LYS A 68 -1.16 -4.93 -8.80
C LYS A 68 -1.82 -4.10 -9.89
N ASN A 69 -3.12 -4.31 -10.10
CA ASN A 69 -3.89 -3.56 -11.08
C ASN A 69 -4.18 -2.16 -10.53
N CYS A 70 -3.97 -1.13 -11.35
CA CYS A 70 -4.23 0.25 -10.94
C CYS A 70 -5.73 0.54 -10.76
N ASP A 71 -6.59 -0.21 -11.45
CA ASP A 71 -8.05 -0.03 -11.37
C ASP A 71 -8.64 -0.58 -10.07
N ASP A 72 -7.93 -1.53 -9.44
CA ASP A 72 -8.33 -2.11 -8.14
C ASP A 72 -7.93 -1.19 -6.96
N ARG A 73 -7.08 -0.18 -7.23
CA ARG A 73 -6.66 0.79 -6.21
C ARG A 73 -7.76 1.82 -6.01
N PRO A 74 -8.02 2.27 -4.77
CA PRO A 74 -8.97 3.35 -4.51
C PRO A 74 -8.51 4.67 -5.14
N GLU A 75 -9.43 5.61 -5.24
CA GLU A 75 -9.10 7.02 -5.47
C GLU A 75 -8.54 7.65 -4.19
N MET A 76 -7.69 8.67 -4.33
CA MET A 76 -7.09 9.33 -3.16
C MET A 76 -8.13 9.86 -2.17
N ARG A 77 -9.29 10.33 -2.65
CA ARG A 77 -10.40 10.76 -1.78
C ARG A 77 -10.92 9.64 -0.89
N GLU A 78 -10.95 8.40 -1.40
CA GLU A 78 -11.48 7.24 -0.69
C GLU A 78 -10.48 6.76 0.36
N VAL A 79 -9.18 6.90 0.07
CA VAL A 79 -8.11 6.72 1.05
C VAL A 79 -8.24 7.73 2.18
N LEU A 80 -8.42 9.02 1.86
CA LEU A 80 -8.54 10.07 2.87
C LEU A 80 -9.74 9.86 3.80
N LEU A 81 -10.91 9.54 3.24
CA LEU A 81 -12.11 9.25 4.04
C LEU A 81 -11.89 8.07 4.99
N ALA A 82 -11.29 6.98 4.50
CA ALA A 82 -11.01 5.82 5.36
C ALA A 82 -9.98 6.13 6.45
N LEU A 83 -8.96 6.94 6.16
CA LEU A 83 -7.98 7.37 7.17
C LEU A 83 -8.60 8.32 8.20
N GLU A 84 -9.53 9.18 7.80
CA GLU A 84 -10.29 10.04 8.71
C GLU A 84 -11.16 9.20 9.65
N ASP A 85 -11.89 8.21 9.12
CA ASP A 85 -12.68 7.27 9.93
C ASP A 85 -11.80 6.54 10.96
N PHE A 86 -10.62 6.05 10.55
CA PHE A 86 -9.68 5.38 11.48
C PHE A 86 -9.15 6.32 12.57
N ALA A 87 -8.86 7.58 12.23
CA ALA A 87 -8.38 8.55 13.20
C ALA A 87 -9.46 8.87 14.25
N LEU A 88 -10.73 8.98 13.82
CA LEU A 88 -11.86 9.19 14.73
C LEU A 88 -12.07 7.97 15.65
N ASP A 89 -11.97 6.76 15.12
CA ASP A 89 -12.08 5.53 15.91
C ASP A 89 -10.96 5.44 16.98
N GLU A 90 -9.75 5.90 16.68
CA GLU A 90 -8.64 5.96 17.64
C GLU A 90 -8.87 6.98 18.76
N GLU A 91 -9.47 8.14 18.47
CA GLU A 91 -9.79 9.15 19.50
C GLU A 91 -10.90 8.69 20.46
N MET A 92 -11.74 7.73 20.03
CA MET A 92 -12.85 7.18 20.80
C MET A 92 -12.51 5.91 21.60
N ALA A 93 -11.33 5.33 21.40
CA ALA A 93 -10.87 4.09 22.03
C ALA A 93 -10.15 4.32 23.39
#